data_AF-A0A848LXG0-F1
#
_entry.id   AF-A0A848LXG0-F1
#
_cell.length_a   1.000
_cell.length_b   1.000
_cell.length_c   1.000
_cell.angle_alpha   90.00
_cell.angle_beta   90.00
_cell.angle_gamma   90.00
#
_symmetry.space_group_name_H-M   'P 1'
#
loop_
_entity.id
_entity.type
_entity.pdbx_description
1 polymer ?
#
loop_
_entity_poly.entity_id
_entity_poly.type
_entity_poly.pdbx_seq_one_letter_code
_entity_poly.pdbx_strand_id
1 'polypeptide(L)'
;MRTQVLRATLRPFVGIAAAALLALAPSACRRDSGPSADYEEASRRFSTLYAQKLDGAFLDPQIGEIEAQLQRVPADSLDAQGARELLQRIREGRKRMQQDADAREKAIATAREVPPVTSGAFEDATREQTPPPAEEVPDAGPPDAGSTGPQAGTPASELVAGFRGCFRRDAPIQVEGRGVRETWELADRTSCRLEYPGHVDVVLLIEEGKVLTLLPKSAVRTVTVTADGGPAPTPAADAGR
;
A
#
# COMPACT_ATOMS: atom_id res chain seq x y z
N MET A 1 7.69 -95.76 51.61
CA MET A 1 8.92 -95.23 50.98
C MET A 1 8.56 -93.95 50.21
N ARG A 2 9.49 -92.97 50.26
CA ARG A 2 9.67 -91.75 49.44
C ARG A 2 8.88 -91.75 48.09
N THR A 3 8.34 -90.66 47.52
CA THR A 3 8.89 -89.29 47.38
C THR A 3 7.83 -88.36 46.76
N GLN A 4 8.11 -87.05 46.86
CA GLN A 4 7.51 -85.82 46.28
C GLN A 4 6.98 -85.92 44.82
N VAL A 5 6.18 -84.99 44.26
CA VAL A 5 6.55 -83.61 43.82
C VAL A 5 5.31 -82.77 43.45
N LEU A 6 5.42 -81.47 43.74
CA LEU A 6 4.54 -80.33 43.43
C LEU A 6 4.12 -80.15 41.95
N ARG A 7 2.97 -79.50 41.69
CA ARG A 7 2.92 -78.20 40.99
C ARG A 7 1.53 -77.54 40.98
N ALA A 8 1.57 -76.22 41.05
CA ALA A 8 0.49 -75.26 41.26
C ALA A 8 -0.36 -75.00 39.99
N THR A 9 -1.57 -74.47 40.17
CA THR A 9 -1.89 -73.07 39.82
C THR A 9 -3.34 -72.71 40.17
N LEU A 10 -3.48 -71.70 41.03
CA LEU A 10 -4.70 -70.92 41.24
C LEU A 10 -4.96 -70.01 40.04
N ARG A 11 -6.25 -69.80 39.69
CA ARG A 11 -6.84 -68.47 39.42
C ARG A 11 -8.37 -68.56 39.19
N PRO A 12 -9.20 -68.19 40.18
CA PRO A 12 -10.47 -67.52 39.92
C PRO A 12 -10.26 -66.00 39.95
N PHE A 13 -11.31 -65.20 39.74
CA PHE A 13 -11.34 -63.72 39.70
C PHE A 13 -11.17 -63.05 38.33
N VAL A 14 -11.89 -63.57 37.33
CA VAL A 14 -12.42 -62.74 36.24
C VAL A 14 -13.77 -62.20 36.70
N GLY A 15 -13.83 -61.00 37.27
CA GLY A 15 -15.14 -60.48 37.70
C GLY A 15 -15.19 -59.15 38.45
N ILE A 16 -14.06 -58.51 38.78
CA ILE A 16 -14.07 -57.24 39.57
C ILE A 16 -13.32 -56.10 38.85
N ALA A 17 -12.89 -56.28 37.59
CA ALA A 17 -12.13 -55.25 36.86
C ALA A 17 -12.98 -54.29 36.00
N ALA A 18 -14.29 -54.52 35.85
CA ALA A 18 -15.13 -53.73 34.94
C ALA A 18 -15.84 -52.53 35.60
N ALA A 19 -15.94 -52.47 36.93
CA ALA A 19 -16.67 -51.40 37.63
C ALA A 19 -15.78 -50.24 38.12
N ALA A 20 -14.45 -50.37 38.08
CA ALA A 20 -13.53 -49.34 38.58
C ALA A 20 -13.06 -48.32 37.53
N LEU A 21 -13.35 -48.54 36.23
CA LEU A 21 -12.91 -47.66 35.14
C LEU A 21 -13.92 -46.56 34.75
N LEU A 22 -15.12 -46.55 35.33
CA LEU A 22 -16.15 -45.54 35.05
C LEU A 22 -16.20 -44.38 36.08
N ALA A 23 -15.34 -44.40 37.10
CA ALA A 23 -15.34 -43.40 38.17
C ALA A 23 -14.31 -42.26 37.99
N LEU A 24 -13.55 -42.21 36.87
CA LEU A 24 -12.53 -41.18 36.61
C LEU A 24 -12.97 -40.06 35.64
N ALA A 25 -14.26 -39.94 35.31
CA ALA A 25 -14.74 -38.83 34.48
C ALA A 25 -15.79 -38.01 35.24
N PRO A 26 -15.37 -36.99 36.00
CA PRO A 26 -15.99 -35.68 35.80
C PRO A 26 -14.99 -34.53 36.03
N SER A 27 -14.06 -34.30 35.10
CA SER A 27 -13.23 -33.07 35.09
C SER A 27 -13.09 -32.42 33.71
N ALA A 28 -13.90 -32.85 32.73
CA ALA A 28 -13.80 -32.38 31.34
C ALA A 28 -14.94 -31.43 30.89
N CYS A 29 -15.75 -30.90 31.81
CA CYS A 29 -16.90 -30.04 31.47
C CYS A 29 -16.96 -28.73 32.28
N ARG A 30 -15.82 -28.06 32.48
CA ARG A 30 -15.78 -26.62 32.78
C ARG A 30 -14.57 -25.99 32.11
N ARG A 31 -14.63 -25.89 30.80
CA ARG A 31 -13.82 -24.91 30.08
C ARG A 31 -14.81 -24.01 29.34
N ASP A 32 -15.41 -23.11 30.10
CA ASP A 32 -16.12 -21.95 29.56
C ASP A 32 -15.06 -21.03 28.94
N SER A 33 -14.54 -21.40 27.78
CA SER A 33 -13.79 -20.49 26.94
C SER A 33 -14.78 -19.66 26.14
N GLY A 34 -15.49 -18.77 26.84
CA GLY A 34 -16.37 -17.79 26.22
C GLY A 34 -15.61 -16.81 25.32
N PRO A 35 -16.34 -15.93 24.61
CA PRO A 35 -15.74 -14.86 23.82
C PRO A 35 -14.75 -14.02 24.65
N SER A 36 -13.67 -13.58 24.02
CA SER A 36 -12.64 -12.76 24.66
C SER A 36 -12.98 -11.27 24.54
N ALA A 37 -13.25 -10.62 25.67
CA ALA A 37 -13.47 -9.17 25.73
C ALA A 37 -12.27 -8.38 25.17
N ASP A 38 -11.04 -8.88 25.40
CA ASP A 38 -9.81 -8.29 24.85
C ASP A 38 -9.79 -8.34 23.31
N TYR A 39 -10.29 -9.42 22.70
CA TYR A 39 -10.36 -9.50 21.24
C TYR A 39 -11.40 -8.54 20.67
N GLU A 40 -12.60 -8.50 21.25
CA GLU A 40 -13.67 -7.62 20.78
C GLU A 40 -13.27 -6.14 20.85
N GLU A 41 -12.67 -5.73 21.97
CA GLU A 41 -12.19 -4.36 22.14
C GLU A 41 -11.07 -4.04 21.15
N ALA A 42 -10.06 -4.91 21.04
CA ALA A 42 -8.94 -4.70 20.12
C ALA A 42 -9.39 -4.64 18.66
N SER A 43 -10.30 -5.53 18.25
CA SER A 43 -10.89 -5.55 16.92
C SER A 43 -11.64 -4.25 16.63
N ARG A 44 -12.49 -3.79 17.56
CA ARG A 44 -13.23 -2.53 17.43
C ARG A 44 -12.30 -1.32 17.34
N ARG A 45 -11.28 -1.25 18.20
CA ARG A 45 -10.29 -0.16 18.20
C ARG A 45 -9.50 -0.16 16.90
N PHE A 46 -9.09 -1.32 16.41
CA PHE A 46 -8.43 -1.45 15.11
C PHE A 46 -9.32 -1.00 13.95
N SER A 47 -10.55 -1.49 13.86
CA SER A 47 -11.49 -1.10 12.80
C SER A 47 -11.77 0.40 12.80
N THR A 48 -11.90 1.00 13.99
CA THR A 48 -12.11 2.45 14.12
C THR A 48 -10.88 3.23 13.66
N LEU A 49 -9.70 2.83 14.11
CA LEU A 49 -8.45 3.47 13.73
C LEU A 49 -8.18 3.37 12.22
N TYR A 50 -8.42 2.18 11.65
CA TYR A 50 -8.27 1.92 10.22
C TYR A 50 -9.29 2.71 9.39
N ALA A 51 -10.54 2.82 9.83
CA ALA A 51 -11.54 3.64 9.15
C ALA A 51 -11.16 5.14 9.09
N GLN A 52 -10.46 5.64 10.10
CA GLN A 52 -10.05 7.04 10.17
C GLN A 52 -8.77 7.35 9.39
N LYS A 53 -7.79 6.44 9.43
CA LYS A 53 -6.42 6.70 8.94
C LYS A 53 -6.00 5.81 7.77
N LEU A 54 -6.83 4.85 7.39
CA LEU A 54 -6.53 3.83 6.37
C LEU A 54 -5.16 3.21 6.66
N ASP A 55 -4.28 3.13 5.67
CA ASP A 55 -2.96 2.52 5.83
C ASP A 55 -2.04 3.31 6.77
N GLY A 56 -2.31 4.60 7.00
CA GLY A 56 -1.63 5.39 8.03
C GLY A 56 -1.86 4.85 9.45
N ALA A 57 -2.92 4.05 9.68
CA ALA A 57 -3.19 3.40 10.96
C ALA A 57 -2.08 2.43 11.39
N PHE A 58 -1.36 1.81 10.45
CA PHE A 58 -0.35 0.80 10.76
C PHE A 58 0.92 1.38 11.40
N LEU A 59 1.19 2.66 11.17
CA LEU A 59 2.31 3.40 11.76
C LEU A 59 1.87 4.23 12.99
N ASP A 60 0.59 4.16 13.36
CA ASP A 60 0.06 4.90 14.49
C ASP A 60 0.55 4.32 15.83
N PRO A 61 0.91 5.14 16.83
CA PRO A 61 1.33 4.65 18.14
C PRO A 61 0.26 3.80 18.85
N GLN A 62 -1.03 4.07 18.64
CA GLN A 62 -2.12 3.31 19.26
C GLN A 62 -2.17 1.86 18.77
N ILE A 63 -1.59 1.57 17.62
CA ILE A 63 -1.58 0.23 17.06
C ILE A 63 -0.73 -0.74 17.93
N GLY A 64 0.27 -0.24 18.65
CA GLY A 64 1.06 -1.03 19.59
C GLY A 64 0.25 -1.50 20.80
N GLU A 65 -0.67 -0.67 21.30
CA GLU A 65 -1.60 -1.04 22.38
C GLU A 65 -2.56 -2.15 21.93
N ILE A 66 -3.07 -2.03 20.70
CA ILE A 66 -3.97 -3.02 20.08
C ILE A 66 -3.25 -4.37 19.93
N GLU A 67 -2.00 -4.38 19.48
CA GLU A 67 -1.23 -5.62 19.41
C GLU A 67 -1.00 -6.26 20.78
N ALA A 68 -0.68 -5.45 21.80
CA ALA A 68 -0.50 -5.95 23.16
C ALA A 68 -1.81 -6.55 23.70
N GLN A 69 -2.95 -5.95 23.37
CA GLN A 69 -4.26 -6.48 23.74
C GLN A 69 -4.58 -7.80 23.02
N LEU A 70 -4.28 -7.90 21.71
CA LEU A 70 -4.45 -9.14 20.95
C LEU A 70 -3.54 -10.27 21.45
N GLN A 71 -2.37 -9.97 22.02
CA GLN A 71 -1.48 -10.96 22.63
C GLN A 71 -2.00 -11.49 23.97
N ARG A 72 -2.87 -10.75 24.66
CA ARG A 72 -3.47 -11.16 25.93
C ARG A 72 -4.66 -12.12 25.76
N VAL A 73 -5.15 -12.30 24.53
CA VAL A 73 -6.26 -13.20 24.23
C VAL A 73 -5.88 -14.65 24.60
N PRO A 74 -6.65 -15.33 25.46
CA PRO A 74 -6.36 -16.70 25.87
C PRO A 74 -6.34 -17.65 24.68
N ALA A 75 -5.36 -18.55 24.64
CA ALA A 75 -5.16 -19.48 23.52
C ALA A 75 -6.30 -20.50 23.37
N ASP A 76 -7.06 -20.72 24.43
CA ASP A 76 -8.23 -21.60 24.52
C ASP A 76 -9.56 -20.88 24.26
N SER A 77 -9.56 -19.56 24.08
CA SER A 77 -10.76 -18.79 23.71
C SER A 77 -11.25 -19.11 22.29
N LEU A 78 -12.55 -18.92 22.03
CA LEU A 78 -13.12 -19.03 20.69
C LEU A 78 -12.49 -18.04 19.70
N ASP A 79 -12.06 -16.89 20.18
CA ASP A 79 -11.48 -15.82 19.37
C ASP A 79 -9.96 -15.95 19.17
N ALA A 80 -9.34 -16.98 19.72
CA ALA A 80 -7.88 -17.14 19.68
C ALA A 80 -7.34 -17.16 18.25
N GLN A 81 -8.06 -17.77 17.31
CA GLN A 81 -7.67 -17.76 15.90
C GLN A 81 -7.82 -16.36 15.29
N GLY A 82 -8.96 -15.71 15.47
CA GLY A 82 -9.20 -14.35 14.94
C GLY A 82 -8.21 -13.33 15.50
N ALA A 83 -7.81 -13.46 16.76
CA ALA A 83 -6.79 -12.63 17.39
C ALA A 83 -5.42 -12.80 16.73
N ARG A 84 -5.01 -14.05 16.48
CA ARG A 84 -3.74 -14.36 15.79
C ARG A 84 -3.72 -13.82 14.36
N GLU A 85 -4.81 -14.00 13.62
CA GLU A 85 -4.94 -13.49 12.25
C GLU A 85 -4.92 -11.96 12.19
N LEU A 86 -5.64 -11.29 13.09
CA LEU A 86 -5.63 -9.84 13.16
C LEU A 86 -4.24 -9.31 13.51
N LEU A 87 -3.57 -9.93 14.49
CA LEU A 87 -2.23 -9.58 14.90
C LEU A 87 -1.19 -9.80 13.78
N GLN A 88 -1.30 -10.88 13.00
CA GLN A 88 -0.46 -11.07 11.81
C GLN A 88 -0.67 -9.97 10.77
N ARG A 89 -1.92 -9.65 10.44
CA ARG A 89 -2.23 -8.56 9.48
C ARG A 89 -1.68 -7.22 9.92
N ILE A 90 -1.78 -6.88 11.21
CA ILE A 90 -1.24 -5.64 11.76
C ILE A 90 0.29 -5.60 11.61
N ARG A 91 0.98 -6.70 11.95
CA ARG A 91 2.45 -6.80 11.84
C ARG A 91 2.92 -6.68 10.40
N GLU A 92 2.27 -7.38 9.49
CA GLU A 92 2.57 -7.31 8.05
C GLU A 92 2.29 -5.92 7.49
N GLY A 93 1.14 -5.33 7.85
CA GLY A 93 0.78 -3.96 7.50
C GLY A 93 1.85 -2.97 7.94
N ARG A 94 2.27 -3.01 9.21
CA ARG A 94 3.33 -2.13 9.72
C ARG A 94 4.65 -2.33 8.99
N LYS A 95 5.06 -3.58 8.79
CA LYS A 95 6.31 -3.89 8.09
C LYS A 95 6.32 -3.26 6.69
N ARG A 96 5.23 -3.42 5.92
CA ARG A 96 5.10 -2.81 4.59
C ARG A 96 5.16 -1.29 4.67
N MET A 97 4.37 -0.67 5.55
CA MET A 97 4.34 0.79 5.68
C MET A 97 5.69 1.38 6.14
N GLN A 98 6.42 0.66 7.00
CA GLN A 98 7.77 1.04 7.41
C GLN A 98 8.74 0.99 6.22
N GLN A 99 8.67 -0.09 5.42
CA GLN A 99 9.50 -0.23 4.22
C GLN A 99 9.23 0.88 3.21
N ASP A 100 7.97 1.26 3.01
CA ASP A 100 7.59 2.35 2.11
C ASP A 100 8.08 3.70 2.62
N ALA A 101 7.99 3.95 3.93
CA ALA A 101 8.53 5.15 4.57
C ALA A 101 10.06 5.23 4.41
N ASP A 102 10.77 4.15 4.70
CA ASP A 102 12.23 4.06 4.58
C ASP A 102 12.67 4.23 3.10
N ALA A 103 11.95 3.62 2.16
CA ALA A 103 12.23 3.75 0.73
C ALA A 103 12.05 5.19 0.26
N ARG A 104 11.00 5.87 0.74
CA ARG A 104 10.76 7.29 0.46
C ARG A 104 11.85 8.18 1.05
N GLU A 105 12.27 7.93 2.29
CA GLU A 105 13.36 8.69 2.92
C GLU A 105 14.68 8.52 2.14
N LYS A 106 15.02 7.28 1.74
CA LYS A 106 16.19 7.01 0.90
C LYS A 106 16.12 7.74 -0.44
N ALA A 107 14.96 7.74 -1.10
CA ALA A 107 14.79 8.45 -2.36
C ALA A 107 14.97 9.98 -2.21
N ILE A 108 14.57 10.55 -1.07
CA ILE A 108 14.80 11.97 -0.77
C ILE A 108 16.27 12.23 -0.45
N ALA A 109 16.93 11.34 0.29
CA ALA A 109 18.35 11.46 0.62
C ALA A 109 19.23 11.38 -0.63
N THR A 110 18.99 10.42 -1.53
CA THR A 110 19.73 10.31 -2.79
C THR A 110 19.51 11.51 -3.70
N ALA A 111 18.30 12.10 -3.70
CA ALA A 111 18.04 13.35 -4.43
C ALA A 111 18.82 14.56 -3.86
N ARG A 112 19.17 14.55 -2.57
CA ARG A 112 20.00 15.60 -1.93
C ARG A 112 21.50 15.40 -2.13
N GLU A 113 21.95 14.16 -2.33
CA GLU A 113 23.36 13.82 -2.58
C GLU A 113 23.79 13.99 -4.04
N VAL A 114 22.86 14.24 -4.97
CA VAL A 114 23.24 14.69 -6.31
C VAL A 114 23.99 16.00 -6.14
N PRO A 115 25.32 16.07 -6.46
CA PRO A 115 26.06 17.31 -6.35
C PRO A 115 25.35 18.37 -7.19
N PRO A 116 25.39 19.66 -6.80
CA PRO A 116 24.93 20.71 -7.70
C PRO A 116 25.66 20.48 -9.02
N VAL A 117 24.92 20.09 -10.05
CA VAL A 117 25.43 20.12 -11.42
C VAL A 117 25.97 21.52 -11.58
N THR A 118 27.29 21.59 -11.71
CA THR A 118 28.02 22.82 -11.93
C THR A 118 27.30 23.52 -13.08
N SER A 119 26.66 24.64 -12.78
CA SER A 119 26.12 25.56 -13.78
C SER A 119 27.30 26.06 -14.62
N GLY A 120 27.70 25.26 -15.60
CA GLY A 120 28.65 25.66 -16.61
C GLY A 120 27.94 26.57 -17.59
N ALA A 121 28.33 27.85 -17.56
CA ALA A 121 28.02 28.89 -18.53
C ALA A 121 26.55 29.36 -18.59
N PHE A 122 26.18 30.22 -17.63
CA PHE A 122 25.53 31.48 -17.98
C PHE A 122 26.46 32.59 -17.53
N GLU A 123 27.46 32.87 -18.37
CA GLU A 123 28.20 34.12 -18.29
C GLU A 123 27.23 35.29 -18.45
N ASP A 124 27.36 36.21 -17.52
CA ASP A 124 27.10 37.64 -17.60
C ASP A 124 26.49 38.14 -18.91
N ALA A 125 25.18 38.33 -18.88
CA ALA A 125 24.56 39.40 -19.64
C ALA A 125 23.61 40.13 -18.69
N THR A 126 24.17 41.08 -17.95
CA THR A 126 23.45 42.31 -17.60
C THR A 126 22.95 42.95 -18.90
N ARG A 127 21.84 42.45 -19.44
CA ARG A 127 21.10 43.10 -20.53
C ARG A 127 20.02 43.92 -19.87
N GLU A 128 20.30 45.21 -19.77
CA GLU A 128 19.32 46.26 -19.60
C GLU A 128 18.08 45.91 -20.45
N GLN A 129 16.97 45.66 -19.77
CA GLN A 129 15.68 45.38 -20.41
C GLN A 129 15.22 46.66 -21.11
N THR A 130 15.73 46.91 -22.31
CA THR A 130 15.04 47.76 -23.28
C THR A 130 13.80 46.97 -23.71
N PRO A 131 12.58 47.51 -23.54
CA PRO A 131 11.39 46.84 -24.05
C PRO A 131 11.51 46.73 -25.58
N PRO A 132 11.34 45.54 -26.20
CA PRO A 132 11.32 45.46 -27.65
C PRO A 132 10.09 46.24 -28.18
N PRO A 133 10.20 46.88 -29.37
CA PRO A 133 9.05 47.48 -30.02
C PRO A 133 8.01 46.40 -30.32
N ALA A 134 6.74 46.75 -30.14
CA ALA A 134 5.62 45.91 -30.52
C ALA A 134 5.70 45.57 -32.01
N GLU A 135 6.07 44.33 -32.34
CA GLU A 135 5.78 43.73 -33.63
C GLU A 135 4.38 43.12 -33.58
N GLU A 136 3.56 43.53 -34.53
CA GLU A 136 2.16 43.16 -34.67
C GLU A 136 2.00 41.63 -34.76
N VAL A 137 1.26 41.11 -33.79
CA VAL A 137 0.73 39.75 -33.79
C VAL A 137 -0.15 39.59 -35.04
N PRO A 138 0.07 38.61 -35.93
CA PRO A 138 -0.94 38.24 -36.90
C PRO A 138 -2.18 37.82 -36.11
N ASP A 139 -3.31 38.44 -36.41
CA ASP A 139 -4.63 38.14 -35.85
C ASP A 139 -4.94 36.65 -35.98
N ALA A 140 -4.62 35.91 -34.92
CA ALA A 140 -4.93 34.51 -34.74
C ALA A 140 -6.04 34.37 -33.69
N GLY A 141 -7.09 35.17 -33.80
CA GLY A 141 -8.33 35.01 -33.05
C GLY A 141 -8.19 35.18 -31.53
N PRO A 142 -9.32 35.32 -30.81
CA PRO A 142 -9.28 35.42 -29.36
C PRO A 142 -8.65 34.15 -28.77
N PRO A 143 -7.73 34.25 -27.78
CA PRO A 143 -7.34 33.07 -27.03
C PRO A 143 -8.59 32.53 -26.36
N ASP A 144 -8.96 31.30 -26.70
CA ASP A 144 -10.07 30.60 -26.06
C ASP A 144 -9.86 30.65 -24.54
N ALA A 145 -10.61 31.52 -23.88
CA ALA A 145 -10.85 31.45 -22.47
C ALA A 145 -11.48 30.07 -22.20
N GLY A 146 -10.76 29.13 -21.58
CA GLY A 146 -11.42 27.87 -21.24
C GLY A 146 -10.61 26.75 -20.61
N SER A 147 -9.28 26.68 -20.75
CA SER A 147 -8.51 25.62 -20.09
C SER A 147 -8.26 25.97 -18.62
N THR A 148 -9.32 25.83 -17.81
CA THR A 148 -9.23 25.82 -16.35
C THR A 148 -8.32 24.65 -15.97
N GLY A 149 -7.16 24.93 -15.38
CA GLY A 149 -6.23 23.90 -14.90
C GLY A 149 -4.78 24.04 -15.36
N PRO A 150 -3.91 23.11 -14.92
CA PRO A 150 -2.49 23.13 -15.22
C PRO A 150 -2.19 22.93 -16.71
N GLN A 151 -1.20 23.67 -17.20
CA GLN A 151 -0.74 23.66 -18.59
C GLN A 151 0.75 23.35 -18.66
N ALA A 152 1.30 23.17 -19.86
CA ALA A 152 2.74 23.05 -20.04
C ALA A 152 3.45 24.28 -19.43
N GLY A 153 4.52 24.03 -18.68
CA GLY A 153 5.24 25.03 -17.90
C GLY A 153 4.72 25.27 -16.49
N THR A 154 3.52 24.80 -16.13
CA THR A 154 2.99 24.93 -14.76
C THR A 154 3.95 24.22 -13.77
N PRO A 155 4.39 24.88 -12.70
CA PRO A 155 5.27 24.27 -11.72
C PRO A 155 4.55 23.15 -10.95
N ALA A 156 5.24 22.05 -10.71
CA ALA A 156 4.69 20.90 -9.99
C ALA A 156 4.29 21.24 -8.54
N SER A 157 4.89 22.28 -7.94
CA SER A 157 4.46 22.81 -6.64
C SER A 157 3.05 23.42 -6.67
N GLU A 158 2.63 23.97 -7.81
CA GLU A 158 1.29 24.52 -7.99
C GLU A 158 0.24 23.42 -8.19
N LEU A 159 0.63 22.25 -8.74
CA LEU A 159 -0.23 21.04 -8.76
C LEU A 159 -0.64 20.60 -7.34
N VAL A 160 0.26 20.78 -6.36
CA VAL A 160 0.00 20.44 -4.95
C VAL A 160 -0.91 21.47 -4.30
N ALA A 161 -0.63 22.76 -4.47
CA ALA A 161 -1.22 23.82 -3.66
C ALA A 161 -2.25 24.71 -4.38
N GLY A 162 -2.06 24.95 -5.68
CA GLY A 162 -2.84 25.91 -6.48
C GLY A 162 -4.20 25.38 -6.94
N PHE A 163 -4.29 24.09 -7.27
CA PHE A 163 -5.49 23.50 -7.87
C PHE A 163 -6.39 22.76 -6.86
N ARG A 164 -6.51 23.29 -5.64
CA ARG A 164 -7.35 22.74 -4.55
C ARG A 164 -7.11 21.25 -4.25
N GLY A 165 -5.90 20.76 -4.52
CA GLY A 165 -5.52 19.36 -4.38
C GLY A 165 -6.25 18.41 -5.34
N CYS A 166 -6.82 18.91 -6.44
CA CYS A 166 -7.48 18.08 -7.45
C CYS A 166 -6.52 17.25 -8.29
N PHE A 167 -5.23 17.55 -8.27
CA PHE A 167 -4.20 16.77 -8.94
C PHE A 167 -3.43 15.93 -7.93
N ARG A 168 -3.17 14.67 -8.27
CA ARG A 168 -2.41 13.73 -7.47
C ARG A 168 -1.26 13.13 -8.28
N ARG A 169 -0.19 12.74 -7.60
CA ARG A 169 0.90 11.95 -8.19
C ARG A 169 0.37 10.57 -8.56
N ASP A 170 0.75 10.09 -9.74
CA ASP A 170 0.49 8.73 -10.21
C ASP A 170 1.80 7.94 -10.32
N ALA A 171 1.71 6.66 -10.71
CA ALA A 171 2.86 5.81 -10.94
C ALA A 171 3.78 6.39 -12.03
N PRO A 172 5.09 6.48 -11.78
CA PRO A 172 6.01 7.04 -12.76
C PRO A 172 6.05 6.16 -14.01
N ILE A 173 6.08 6.79 -15.18
CA ILE A 173 6.10 6.09 -16.46
C ILE A 173 7.46 6.19 -17.14
N GLN A 174 7.86 5.12 -17.80
CA GLN A 174 9.03 5.14 -18.68
C GLN A 174 8.64 5.82 -20.00
N VAL A 175 9.27 6.94 -20.31
CA VAL A 175 9.06 7.69 -21.54
C VAL A 175 10.20 7.38 -22.51
N GLU A 176 9.84 7.00 -23.74
CA GLU A 176 10.80 6.70 -24.80
C GLU A 176 11.74 7.88 -25.02
N GLY A 177 13.06 7.62 -24.99
CA GLY A 177 14.09 8.65 -25.15
C GLY A 177 14.28 9.61 -23.98
N ARG A 178 13.44 9.57 -22.92
CA ARG A 178 13.56 10.47 -21.75
C ARG A 178 13.80 9.76 -20.43
N GLY A 179 13.49 8.47 -20.32
CA GLY A 179 13.65 7.73 -19.06
C GLY A 179 12.38 7.73 -18.20
N VAL A 180 12.50 7.31 -16.95
CA VAL A 180 11.41 7.36 -15.98
C VAL A 180 11.05 8.82 -15.68
N ARG A 181 9.76 9.13 -15.66
CA ARG A 181 9.24 10.47 -15.38
C ARG A 181 8.11 10.43 -14.37
N GLU A 182 8.05 11.47 -13.56
CA GLU A 182 6.94 11.68 -12.64
C GLU A 182 5.68 12.03 -13.43
N THR A 183 4.56 11.47 -12.98
CA THR A 183 3.26 11.66 -13.58
C THR A 183 2.29 12.18 -12.54
N TRP A 184 1.37 13.01 -13.00
CA TRP A 184 0.26 13.51 -12.21
C TRP A 184 -1.02 13.31 -12.99
N GLU A 185 -2.11 13.10 -12.27
CA GLU A 185 -3.43 12.97 -12.88
C GLU A 185 -4.46 13.70 -12.04
N LEU A 186 -5.61 13.96 -12.66
CA LEU A 186 -6.78 14.44 -11.94
C LEU A 186 -7.27 13.35 -10.98
N ALA A 187 -7.43 13.71 -9.71
CA ALA A 187 -8.00 12.84 -8.70
C ALA A 187 -9.45 12.48 -9.07
N ASP A 188 -9.83 11.22 -8.82
CA ASP A 188 -11.13 10.68 -9.18
C ASP A 188 -12.26 11.15 -8.23
N ARG A 189 -12.53 12.44 -8.25
CA ARG A 189 -13.58 13.09 -7.46
C ARG A 189 -14.48 13.88 -8.40
N THR A 190 -15.80 13.77 -8.20
CA THR A 190 -16.79 14.47 -9.03
C THR A 190 -16.56 15.99 -9.05
N SER A 191 -16.20 16.59 -7.93
CA SER A 191 -15.86 18.03 -7.86
C SER A 191 -14.69 18.40 -8.77
N CYS A 192 -13.62 17.61 -8.76
CA CYS A 192 -12.43 17.85 -9.58
C CYS A 192 -12.69 17.66 -11.07
N ARG A 193 -13.51 16.66 -11.45
CA ARG A 193 -13.90 16.42 -12.84
C ARG A 193 -14.78 17.54 -13.41
N LEU A 194 -15.65 18.13 -12.58
CA LEU A 194 -16.47 19.27 -12.97
C LEU A 194 -15.66 20.56 -13.09
N GLU A 195 -14.66 20.73 -12.23
CA GLU A 195 -13.79 21.93 -12.22
C GLU A 195 -12.72 21.90 -13.32
N TYR A 196 -12.18 20.71 -13.63
CA TYR A 196 -11.11 20.49 -14.61
C TYR A 196 -11.51 19.43 -15.65
N PRO A 197 -12.58 19.65 -16.44
CA PRO A 197 -13.07 18.66 -17.40
C PRO A 197 -12.06 18.33 -18.51
N GLY A 198 -11.19 19.28 -18.86
CA GLY A 198 -10.13 19.09 -19.87
C GLY A 198 -8.97 18.20 -19.41
N HIS A 199 -8.92 17.83 -18.14
CA HIS A 199 -7.87 17.00 -17.55
C HIS A 199 -8.37 15.60 -17.16
N VAL A 200 -9.62 15.28 -17.51
CA VAL A 200 -10.16 13.93 -17.38
C VAL A 200 -9.44 13.02 -18.39
N ASP A 201 -9.02 11.85 -17.93
CA ASP A 201 -8.25 10.88 -18.72
C ASP A 201 -6.95 11.43 -19.32
N VAL A 202 -6.38 12.45 -18.69
CA VAL A 202 -5.09 13.05 -19.06
C VAL A 202 -4.10 12.83 -17.92
N VAL A 203 -2.87 12.51 -18.30
CA VAL A 203 -1.70 12.44 -17.43
C VAL A 203 -0.78 13.61 -17.75
N LEU A 204 -0.40 14.34 -16.71
CA LEU A 204 0.58 15.41 -16.78
C LEU A 204 1.96 14.81 -16.52
N LEU A 205 2.85 14.95 -17.49
CA LEU A 205 4.22 14.50 -17.37
C LEU A 205 5.06 15.63 -16.79
N ILE A 206 5.85 15.35 -15.75
CA ILE A 206 6.70 16.35 -15.10
C ILE A 206 8.15 16.17 -15.52
N GLU A 207 8.78 17.26 -15.93
CA GLU A 207 10.22 17.35 -16.20
C GLU A 207 10.75 18.61 -15.50
N GLU A 208 11.88 18.48 -14.79
CA GLU A 208 12.52 19.60 -14.08
C GLU A 208 11.57 20.35 -13.12
N GLY A 209 10.63 19.62 -12.51
CA GLY A 209 9.66 20.18 -11.57
C GLY A 209 8.56 21.04 -12.22
N LYS A 210 8.35 20.92 -13.54
CA LYS A 210 7.27 21.58 -14.28
C LYS A 210 6.52 20.59 -15.14
N VAL A 211 5.27 20.90 -15.45
CA VAL A 211 4.49 20.15 -16.44
C VAL A 211 5.18 20.30 -17.80
N LEU A 212 5.73 19.22 -18.32
CA LEU A 212 6.30 19.17 -19.65
C LEU A 212 5.19 19.16 -20.69
N THR A 213 4.23 18.25 -20.51
CA THR A 213 3.16 18.01 -21.47
C THR A 213 2.00 17.25 -20.83
N LEU A 214 0.84 17.34 -21.48
CA LEU A 214 -0.39 16.64 -21.13
C LEU A 214 -0.57 15.51 -22.14
N LEU A 215 -0.59 14.26 -21.67
CA LEU A 215 -0.80 13.08 -22.50
C LEU A 215 -2.17 12.48 -22.19
N PRO A 216 -2.98 12.15 -23.21
CA PRO A 216 -4.14 11.32 -22.97
C PRO A 216 -3.69 9.94 -22.46
N LYS A 217 -4.40 9.37 -21.49
CA LYS A 217 -4.12 8.03 -20.95
C LYS A 217 -4.10 6.95 -22.04
N SER A 218 -4.87 7.14 -23.11
CA SER A 218 -4.87 6.24 -24.28
C SER A 218 -3.52 6.18 -25.02
N ALA A 219 -2.66 7.19 -24.88
CA ALA A 219 -1.31 7.20 -25.45
C ALA A 219 -0.29 6.46 -24.57
N VAL A 220 -0.65 6.13 -23.32
CA VAL A 220 0.22 5.40 -22.39
C VAL A 220 0.03 3.90 -22.60
N ARG A 221 1.12 3.18 -22.90
CA ARG A 221 1.11 1.72 -23.01
C ARG A 221 1.68 1.10 -21.73
N THR A 222 0.92 0.21 -21.10
CA THR A 222 1.42 -0.61 -19.99
C THR A 222 2.27 -1.74 -20.57
N VAL A 223 3.58 -1.70 -20.37
CA VAL A 223 4.48 -2.81 -20.71
C VAL A 223 4.81 -3.55 -19.43
N THR A 224 4.38 -4.81 -19.33
CA THR A 224 4.84 -5.70 -18.26
C THR A 224 6.28 -6.10 -18.57
N VAL A 225 7.21 -5.62 -17.76
CA VAL A 225 8.62 -6.01 -17.84
C VAL A 225 8.80 -7.25 -16.96
N THR A 226 9.21 -8.35 -17.58
CA THR A 226 9.60 -9.59 -16.86
C THR A 226 10.86 -9.32 -16.02
N ALA A 227 11.12 -10.10 -14.97
CA ALA A 227 12.23 -9.88 -14.03
C ALA A 227 13.62 -9.75 -14.70
N ASP A 228 13.77 -10.24 -15.93
CA ASP A 228 14.98 -10.16 -16.75
C ASP A 228 15.10 -8.87 -17.61
N GLY A 229 14.23 -7.88 -17.41
CA GLY A 229 14.30 -6.58 -18.11
C GLY A 229 13.82 -6.59 -19.57
N GLY A 230 13.37 -7.74 -20.07
CA GLY A 230 12.75 -7.87 -21.40
C GLY A 230 11.24 -7.63 -21.37
N PRO A 231 10.64 -7.09 -22.47
CA PRO A 231 9.19 -7.01 -22.60
C PRO A 231 8.60 -8.43 -22.53
N ALA A 232 7.55 -8.62 -21.74
CA ALA A 232 6.88 -9.91 -21.64
C ALA A 232 6.37 -10.36 -23.02
N PRO A 233 6.49 -11.66 -23.38
CA PRO A 233 5.95 -12.16 -24.63
C PRO A 233 4.43 -11.95 -24.66
N THR A 234 3.94 -11.30 -25.71
CA THR A 234 2.52 -11.21 -26.03
C THR A 234 1.92 -12.63 -25.97
N PRO A 235 0.82 -12.87 -25.23
CA PRO A 235 0.15 -14.16 -25.30
C PRO A 235 -0.22 -14.41 -26.75
N ALA A 236 0.26 -15.53 -27.30
CA ALA A 236 -0.08 -15.97 -28.63
C ALA A 236 -1.61 -15.98 -28.74
N ALA A 237 -2.14 -15.28 -29.75
CA ALA A 237 -3.52 -15.39 -30.11
C ALA A 237 -3.84 -16.87 -30.29
N ASP A 238 -4.78 -17.36 -29.49
CA ASP A 238 -5.37 -18.68 -29.57
C ASP A 238 -5.82 -18.88 -31.03
N ALA A 239 -5.00 -19.59 -31.81
CA ALA A 239 -5.35 -19.98 -33.16
C ALA A 239 -6.37 -21.11 -33.02
N GLY A 240 -7.64 -20.72 -32.96
CA GLY A 240 -8.74 -21.66 -33.09
C GLY A 240 -8.57 -22.51 -34.35
N ARG A 241 -8.51 -23.82 -34.15
CA ARG A 241 -9.10 -24.82 -35.04
C ARG A 241 -9.31 -26.13 -34.29
#